data_AF-A0AAU9X981-F1
#
_entry.id   AF-A0AAU9X981-F1
#
_cell.length_a   1.000
_cell.length_b   1.000
_cell.length_c   1.000
_cell.angle_alpha   90.00
_cell.angle_beta   90.00
_cell.angle_gamma   90.00
#
_symmetry.space_group_name_H-M   'P 1'
#
loop_
_entity.id
_entity.type
_entity.pdbx_description
1 polymer ?
#
loop_
_entity_poly.entity_id
_entity_poly.type
_entity_poly.pdbx_seq_one_letter_code
_entity_poly.pdbx_strand_id
1 'polypeptide(L)'
;MRKAKDVNGERLFESTEFLTAQQVASFFSRLAAKKTTDEDTEDDDEDEDHTAHLQHENHLQEMRDNIVTSMSIQNAHPIVYDSFNICELVQKSKLASFSIKLPQEICSSFGLDISNIKIKRK
;
A
#
# COMPACT_ATOMS: atom_id res chain seq x y z
N MET A 1 22.09 26.65 -14.51
CA MET A 1 23.31 26.29 -15.26
C MET A 1 23.97 27.47 -15.98
N ARG A 2 23.30 28.22 -16.87
CA ARG A 2 23.93 29.32 -17.66
C ARG A 2 24.56 30.49 -16.87
N LYS A 3 24.28 30.58 -15.57
CA LYS A 3 24.87 31.57 -14.65
C LYS A 3 25.63 30.92 -13.49
N ALA A 4 25.87 29.61 -13.56
CA ALA A 4 26.59 28.89 -12.52
C ALA A 4 28.05 29.36 -12.51
N LYS A 5 28.58 29.59 -11.32
CA LYS A 5 29.95 30.07 -11.09
C LYS A 5 30.70 29.14 -10.15
N ASP A 6 31.99 28.98 -10.39
CA ASP A 6 32.87 28.16 -9.55
C ASP A 6 33.17 28.89 -8.24
N VAL A 7 33.98 28.26 -7.38
CA VAL A 7 34.40 28.83 -6.10
C VAL A 7 35.24 30.11 -6.24
N ASN A 8 35.82 30.35 -7.42
CA ASN A 8 36.59 31.54 -7.76
C ASN A 8 35.73 32.64 -8.41
N GLY A 9 34.45 32.36 -8.69
CA GLY A 9 33.52 33.30 -9.30
C GLY A 9 33.50 33.30 -10.83
N GLU A 10 34.26 32.41 -11.47
CA GLU A 10 34.31 32.23 -12.91
C GLU A 10 33.14 31.38 -13.41
N ARG A 11 32.71 31.61 -14.65
CA ARG A 11 31.55 30.87 -15.21
C ARG A 11 31.94 29.41 -15.41
N LEU A 12 31.08 28.49 -14.95
CA LEU A 12 31.31 27.05 -15.17
C LEU A 12 31.22 26.64 -16.64
N PHE A 13 30.48 27.39 -17.46
CA PHE A 13 30.18 27.03 -18.83
C PHE A 13 30.26 28.26 -19.74
N GLU A 14 30.91 28.08 -20.89
CA GLU A 14 30.95 29.06 -21.96
C GLU A 14 29.67 29.05 -22.79
N SER A 15 29.40 30.15 -23.50
CA SER A 15 28.18 30.25 -24.32
C SER A 15 28.12 29.25 -25.48
N THR A 16 29.28 28.79 -25.94
CA THR A 16 29.46 27.75 -26.97
C THR A 16 29.08 26.36 -26.47
N GLU A 17 29.10 26.13 -25.15
CA GLU A 17 28.73 24.88 -24.51
C GLU A 17 27.23 24.82 -24.19
N PHE A 18 26.50 25.90 -24.41
CA PHE A 18 25.06 25.91 -24.18
C PHE A 18 24.33 25.15 -25.29
N LEU A 19 23.50 24.20 -24.86
CA LEU A 19 22.54 23.59 -25.76
C LEU A 19 21.61 24.65 -26.37
N THR A 20 21.45 24.57 -27.68
CA THR A 20 20.51 25.36 -28.45
C THR A 20 19.07 24.91 -28.16
N ALA A 21 18.11 25.79 -28.40
CA ALA A 21 16.69 25.44 -28.23
C ALA A 21 16.29 24.22 -29.09
N GLN A 22 16.88 24.08 -30.28
CA GLN A 22 16.64 22.95 -31.18
C GLN A 22 17.20 21.63 -30.62
N GLN A 23 18.39 21.64 -30.01
CA GLN A 23 18.97 20.46 -29.38
C GLN A 23 18.09 19.98 -28.22
N VAL A 24 17.65 20.91 -27.37
CA VAL A 24 16.76 20.61 -26.24
C VAL A 24 15.42 20.07 -26.75
N ALA A 25 14.80 20.74 -27.73
CA ALA A 25 13.52 20.29 -28.29
C ALA A 25 13.64 18.92 -28.98
N SER A 26 14.73 18.69 -29.73
CA SER A 26 14.96 17.41 -30.40
C SER A 26 15.19 16.27 -29.39
N PHE A 27 15.91 16.52 -28.30
CA PHE A 27 16.12 15.55 -27.22
C PHE A 27 14.78 15.09 -26.62
N PHE A 28 13.94 16.04 -26.18
CA PHE A 28 12.66 15.70 -25.57
C PHE A 28 11.66 15.11 -26.59
N SER A 29 11.73 15.52 -27.87
CA SER A 29 10.94 14.89 -28.92
C SER A 29 11.32 13.43 -29.13
N ARG A 30 12.63 13.10 -29.12
CA ARG A 30 13.11 11.71 -29.22
C ARG A 30 12.74 10.91 -27.97
N LEU A 31 12.86 11.50 -26.78
CA LEU A 31 12.48 10.86 -25.52
C LEU A 31 10.98 10.52 -25.49
N ALA A 32 10.13 11.46 -25.94
CA ALA A 32 8.70 11.25 -26.05
C ALA A 32 8.36 10.18 -27.10
N ALA A 33 9.04 10.18 -28.25
CA ALA A 33 8.86 9.17 -29.28
C ALA A 33 9.28 7.77 -28.79
N LYS A 34 10.43 7.66 -28.09
CA LYS A 34 10.91 6.41 -27.48
C LYS A 34 9.87 5.82 -26.51
N LYS A 35 9.27 6.66 -25.65
CA LYS A 35 8.17 6.27 -24.76
C LYS A 35 6.91 5.77 -25.50
N THR A 36 6.70 6.17 -26.75
CA THR A 36 5.55 5.73 -27.56
C THR A 36 5.85 4.50 -28.41
N THR A 37 7.12 4.12 -28.59
CA THR A 37 7.53 3.04 -29.49
C THR A 37 8.10 1.81 -28.79
N ASP A 38 8.56 1.90 -27.54
CA ASP A 38 9.08 0.74 -26.80
C ASP A 38 7.97 0.01 -26.03
N GLU A 39 7.20 -0.81 -26.76
CA GLU A 39 7.15 -2.23 -26.44
C GLU A 39 8.44 -2.81 -27.07
N ASP A 40 9.39 -3.27 -26.25
CA ASP A 40 10.63 -3.96 -26.63
C ASP A 40 11.75 -3.16 -27.34
N THR A 41 12.53 -2.36 -26.60
CA THR A 41 14.00 -2.39 -26.77
C THR A 41 14.77 -1.93 -25.53
N GLU A 42 15.55 -2.86 -24.97
CA GLU A 42 16.58 -2.68 -23.95
C GLU A 42 17.70 -1.77 -24.48
N ASP A 43 18.06 -0.71 -23.72
CA ASP A 43 19.33 0.00 -23.89
C ASP A 43 19.81 0.49 -22.51
N ASP A 44 20.47 -0.47 -21.87
CA ASP A 44 21.48 -0.48 -20.79
C ASP A 44 22.13 0.89 -20.45
N ASP A 45 21.97 1.30 -19.17
CA ASP A 45 22.91 2.09 -18.32
C ASP A 45 22.21 3.10 -17.38
N GLU A 46 20.94 3.48 -17.62
CA GLU A 46 20.11 4.29 -16.67
C GLU A 46 18.99 3.48 -16.00
N ASP A 47 18.86 2.20 -16.34
CA ASP A 47 17.74 1.34 -15.91
C ASP A 47 17.98 0.64 -14.56
N GLU A 48 19.21 0.52 -14.08
CA GLU A 48 19.51 -0.14 -12.79
C GLU A 48 18.99 0.68 -11.60
N ASP A 49 19.15 2.01 -11.62
CA ASP A 49 18.67 2.89 -10.54
C ASP A 49 17.14 2.95 -10.52
N HIS A 50 16.49 3.01 -11.68
CA HIS A 50 15.03 3.03 -11.75
C HIS A 50 14.41 1.69 -11.35
N THR A 51 15.01 0.56 -11.76
CA THR A 51 14.56 -0.77 -11.31
C THR A 51 14.84 -0.99 -9.83
N ALA A 52 15.97 -0.55 -9.29
CA ALA A 52 16.26 -0.64 -7.86
C ALA A 52 15.27 0.18 -7.01
N HIS A 53 14.94 1.39 -7.44
CA HIS A 53 13.93 2.22 -6.78
C HIS A 53 12.54 1.57 -6.81
N LEU A 54 12.13 1.03 -7.96
CA LEU A 54 10.85 0.35 -8.10
C LEU A 54 10.78 -0.93 -7.26
N GLN A 55 11.86 -1.71 -7.20
CA GLN A 55 11.95 -2.90 -6.34
C GLN A 55 11.87 -2.54 -4.85
N HIS A 56 12.53 -1.46 -4.44
CA HIS A 56 12.46 -0.97 -3.07
C HIS A 56 11.03 -0.55 -2.69
N GLU A 57 10.35 0.21 -3.55
CA GLU A 57 8.96 0.62 -3.32
C GLU A 57 8.01 -0.58 -3.24
N ASN A 58 8.13 -1.54 -4.16
CA ASN A 58 7.35 -2.77 -4.12
C ASN A 58 7.60 -3.57 -2.84
N HIS A 59 8.85 -3.70 -2.41
CA HIS A 59 9.19 -4.39 -1.17
C HIS A 59 8.56 -3.71 0.06
N LEU A 60 8.61 -2.38 0.13
CA LEU A 60 7.95 -1.63 1.20
C LEU A 60 6.44 -1.81 1.19
N GLN A 61 5.85 -1.83 -0.01
CA GLN A 61 4.42 -2.05 -0.19
C GLN A 61 4.01 -3.45 0.25
N GLU A 62 4.75 -4.49 -0.15
CA GLU A 62 4.53 -5.87 0.29
C GLU A 62 4.67 -6.01 1.81
N MET A 63 5.69 -5.39 2.43
CA MET A 63 5.84 -5.39 3.88
C MET A 63 4.64 -4.74 4.58
N ARG A 64 4.16 -3.60 4.05
CA ARG A 64 2.95 -2.95 4.57
C ARG A 64 1.73 -3.84 4.46
N ASP A 65 1.51 -4.44 3.31
CA ASP A 65 0.34 -5.28 3.05
C ASP A 65 0.36 -6.53 3.92
N ASN A 66 1.54 -7.11 4.15
CA ASN A 66 1.73 -8.22 5.08
C ASN A 66 1.44 -7.82 6.54
N ILE A 67 1.90 -6.65 6.98
CA ILE A 67 1.60 -6.13 8.33
C ILE A 67 0.11 -5.85 8.47
N VAL A 68 -0.52 -5.16 7.51
CA VAL A 68 -1.95 -4.85 7.53
C VAL A 68 -2.79 -6.13 7.51
N THR A 69 -2.39 -7.13 6.72
CA THR A 69 -3.07 -8.43 6.69
C THR A 69 -2.92 -9.17 8.01
N SER A 70 -1.71 -9.19 8.59
CA SER A 70 -1.46 -9.84 9.89
C SER A 70 -2.05 -9.09 11.08
N MET A 71 -2.32 -7.79 10.96
CA MET A 71 -2.99 -6.98 11.99
C MET A 71 -4.49 -6.79 11.72
N SER A 72 -5.01 -7.35 10.63
CA SER A 72 -6.42 -7.27 10.28
C SER A 72 -7.27 -7.81 11.42
N ILE A 73 -8.54 -7.41 11.50
CA ILE A 73 -9.48 -7.69 12.62
C ILE A 73 -9.56 -9.18 12.98
N GLN A 74 -9.21 -10.06 12.04
CA GLN A 74 -9.09 -11.52 12.21
C GLN A 74 -8.02 -11.93 13.24
N ASN A 75 -6.98 -11.11 13.39
CA ASN A 75 -5.84 -11.27 14.29
C ASN A 75 -5.85 -10.24 15.44
N ALA A 76 -6.77 -9.28 15.42
CA ALA A 76 -7.05 -8.45 16.58
C ALA A 76 -7.62 -9.33 17.71
N HIS A 77 -7.20 -9.06 18.95
CA HIS A 77 -7.48 -9.87 20.14
C HIS A 77 -8.86 -10.55 20.07
N PRO A 78 -8.92 -11.90 20.05
CA PRO A 78 -10.18 -12.60 19.85
C PRO A 78 -11.18 -12.15 20.91
N ILE A 79 -12.42 -11.91 20.49
CA ILE A 79 -13.52 -11.64 21.41
C ILE A 79 -13.79 -12.95 22.14
N VAL A 80 -13.35 -13.02 23.39
CA VAL A 80 -13.46 -14.22 24.22
C VAL A 80 -14.50 -14.01 25.32
N TYR A 81 -15.35 -15.01 25.50
CA TYR A 81 -16.26 -15.11 26.64
C TYR A 81 -16.00 -16.43 27.36
N ASP A 82 -15.52 -16.36 28.59
CA ASP A 82 -15.07 -17.54 29.35
C ASP A 82 -14.07 -18.39 28.54
N SER A 83 -14.41 -19.65 28.21
CA SER A 83 -13.60 -20.53 27.36
C SER A 83 -13.91 -20.45 25.85
N PHE A 84 -14.80 -19.55 25.43
CA PHE A 84 -15.30 -19.48 24.05
C PHE A 84 -14.67 -18.32 23.26
N ASN A 85 -13.98 -18.65 22.16
CA ASN A 85 -13.56 -17.67 21.16
C ASN A 85 -14.73 -17.38 20.20
N ILE A 86 -15.38 -16.23 20.36
CA ILE A 86 -16.55 -15.84 19.57
C ILE A 86 -16.19 -15.65 18.10
N CYS A 87 -15.01 -15.09 17.80
CA CYS A 87 -14.53 -14.92 16.42
C CYS A 87 -14.43 -16.27 15.71
N GLU A 88 -13.85 -17.28 16.36
CA GLU A 88 -13.74 -18.64 15.83
C GLU A 88 -15.12 -19.31 15.66
N LEU A 89 -16.02 -19.09 16.61
CA LEU A 89 -17.38 -19.65 16.57
C LEU A 89 -18.23 -19.05 15.45
N VAL A 90 -18.01 -17.78 15.09
CA VAL A 90 -18.61 -17.13 13.92
C VAL A 90 -18.03 -17.71 12.62
N GLN A 91 -16.70 -17.83 12.51
CA GLN A 91 -16.05 -18.42 11.33
C GLN A 91 -16.52 -19.85 11.06
N LYS A 92 -16.73 -20.65 12.12
CA LYS A 92 -17.22 -22.04 12.03
C LYS A 92 -18.74 -22.15 11.92
N SER A 93 -19.48 -21.03 11.86
CA SER A 93 -20.95 -21.00 11.89
C SER A 93 -21.57 -21.76 13.07
N LYS A 94 -20.87 -21.86 14.20
CA LYS A 94 -21.29 -22.59 15.40
C LYS A 94 -22.01 -21.72 16.42
N LEU A 95 -21.91 -20.40 16.32
CA LEU A 95 -22.56 -19.48 17.28
C LEU A 95 -24.08 -19.68 17.34
N ALA A 96 -24.72 -19.98 16.20
CA ALA A 96 -26.17 -20.24 16.12
C ALA A 96 -26.59 -21.62 16.68
N SER A 97 -25.64 -22.52 16.97
CA SER A 97 -25.92 -23.85 17.53
C SER A 97 -26.12 -23.83 19.05
N PHE A 98 -25.74 -22.74 19.73
CA PHE A 98 -25.91 -22.63 21.17
C PHE A 98 -27.37 -22.42 21.57
N SER A 99 -27.72 -22.91 22.75
CA SER A 99 -28.98 -22.56 23.40
C SER A 99 -29.05 -21.05 23.60
N ILE A 100 -30.21 -20.44 23.33
CA ILE A 100 -30.45 -18.98 23.40
C ILE A 100 -29.97 -18.36 24.73
N LYS A 101 -29.96 -19.12 25.82
CA LYS A 101 -29.44 -18.67 27.12
C LYS A 101 -27.98 -18.23 27.06
N LEU A 102 -27.11 -18.96 26.35
CA LEU A 102 -25.67 -18.69 26.31
C LEU A 102 -25.34 -17.39 25.53
N PRO A 103 -25.89 -17.14 24.32
CA PRO A 103 -25.76 -15.84 23.68
C PRO A 103 -26.32 -14.67 24.50
N GLN A 104 -27.38 -14.86 25.28
CA GLN A 104 -27.91 -13.81 26.17
C GLN A 104 -26.95 -13.46 27.32
N GLU A 105 -26.30 -14.46 27.91
CA GLU A 105 -25.26 -14.28 28.92
C GLU A 105 -24.02 -13.60 28.34
N ILE A 106 -23.59 -14.01 27.14
CA ILE A 106 -22.53 -13.35 26.37
C ILE A 106 -22.86 -11.87 26.18
N CYS A 107 -24.04 -11.55 25.64
CA CYS A 107 -24.46 -10.17 25.44
C CYS A 107 -24.46 -9.36 26.74
N SER A 108 -24.95 -9.96 27.83
CA SER A 108 -24.97 -9.31 29.15
C SER A 108 -23.56 -9.03 29.68
N SER A 109 -22.61 -9.95 29.48
CA SER A 109 -21.21 -9.77 29.89
C SER A 109 -20.47 -8.67 29.14
N PHE A 110 -20.83 -8.43 27.88
CA PHE A 110 -20.30 -7.34 27.06
C PHE A 110 -21.10 -6.03 27.21
N GLY A 111 -22.12 -6.00 28.08
CA GLY A 111 -22.96 -4.83 28.30
C GLY A 111 -23.88 -4.48 27.11
N LEU A 112 -24.20 -5.45 26.25
CA LEU A 112 -25.09 -5.27 25.11
C LEU A 112 -26.55 -5.34 25.56
N ASP A 113 -27.32 -4.28 25.27
CA ASP A 113 -28.76 -4.26 25.53
C ASP A 113 -29.52 -5.17 24.56
N ILE A 114 -30.16 -6.19 25.11
CA ILE A 114 -30.95 -7.18 24.37
C ILE A 114 -32.47 -6.95 24.50
N SER A 115 -32.90 -5.86 25.14
CA SER A 115 -34.33 -5.58 25.42
C SER A 115 -35.20 -5.49 24.16
N ASN A 116 -34.62 -5.09 23.03
CA ASN A 116 -35.32 -4.98 21.75
C ASN A 116 -35.41 -6.30 20.97
N ILE A 117 -34.73 -7.36 21.40
CA ILE A 117 -34.68 -8.65 20.69
C ILE A 117 -35.89 -9.50 21.11
N LYS A 118 -36.93 -9.52 20.27
CA LYS A 118 -38.09 -10.38 20.47
C LYS A 118 -37.75 -11.82 20.07
N ILE A 119 -37.61 -12.71 21.06
CA ILE A 119 -37.46 -14.15 20.84
C ILE A 119 -38.72 -14.67 20.14
N LYS A 120 -38.65 -14.87 18.82
CA LYS A 120 -39.70 -15.61 18.10
C LYS A 120 -39.47 -17.09 18.31
N ARG A 121 -40.21 -17.71 19.23
CA ARG A 121 -40.35 -19.18 19.23
C ARG A 121 -41.10 -19.56 17.94
N LYS A 122 -40.54 -20.49 17.18
CA LYS A 122 -41.24 -21.17 16.09
C LYS A 122 -41.99 -22.36 16.65
#